data_AF-A0A194WV84-F1
#
_entry.id   AF-A0A194WV84-F1
#
_cell.length_a   1.000
_cell.length_b   1.000
_cell.length_c   1.000
_cell.angle_alpha   90.00
_cell.angle_beta   90.00
_cell.angle_gamma   90.00
#
_symmetry.space_group_name_H-M   'P 1'
#
loop_
_entity.id
_entity.type
_entity.pdbx_description
1 polymer ?
#
loop_
_entity_poly.entity_id
_entity_poly.type
_entity_poly.pdbx_seq_one_letter_code
_entity_poly.pdbx_strand_id
1 'polypeptide(L)'
;EINLESAASFGVLSQTSITNTGPTSITGDIGTAGTSIIGFPPGVYTGTEFIGGQTTNALSDATSTYNDLVGLSGGTILTGDLGGTSLPPGTYSFSTSAAITGILTLAGTGSASDAWYFQIGTSLITAAGSGVVISGGALACNVYWAVGTSATLGAGSSFSGNILAGASITMNTAAVLNGGAFALEATVTMDTNVVNVQ
;
A
#
# COMPACT_ATOMS: atom_id res chain seq x y z
N GLU A 1 16.04 -6.18 -8.18
CA GLU A 1 15.22 -4.95 -8.24
C GLU A 1 13.88 -5.32 -7.61
N ILE A 2 13.33 -4.49 -6.74
CA ILE A 2 12.02 -4.75 -6.14
C ILE A 2 10.98 -4.25 -7.15
N ASN A 3 10.15 -5.15 -7.66
CA ASN A 3 9.08 -4.87 -8.61
C ASN A 3 7.84 -5.72 -8.27
N LEU A 4 6.66 -5.25 -8.66
CA LEU A 4 5.38 -5.91 -8.48
C LEU A 4 5.03 -6.89 -9.62
N GLU A 5 5.78 -6.89 -10.71
CA GLU A 5 5.53 -7.75 -11.88
C GLU A 5 4.05 -7.70 -12.32
N SER A 6 3.35 -8.84 -12.38
CA SER A 6 1.95 -8.86 -12.80
C SER A 6 0.97 -8.19 -11.82
N ALA A 7 1.40 -7.88 -10.60
CA ALA A 7 0.62 -7.10 -9.64
C ALA A 7 0.67 -5.59 -9.91
N ALA A 8 1.60 -5.11 -10.75
CA ALA A 8 1.82 -3.67 -10.95
C ALA A 8 0.61 -2.92 -11.55
N SER A 9 -0.27 -3.61 -12.29
CA SER A 9 -1.47 -2.98 -12.87
C SER A 9 -2.63 -2.84 -11.88
N PHE A 10 -2.55 -3.48 -10.71
CA PHE A 10 -3.62 -3.49 -9.72
C PHE A 10 -3.53 -2.28 -8.79
N GLY A 11 -4.63 -1.54 -8.68
CA GLY A 11 -4.81 -0.58 -7.59
C GLY A 11 -5.18 -1.29 -6.29
N VAL A 12 -5.97 -2.36 -6.39
CA VAL A 12 -6.40 -3.16 -5.24
C VAL A 12 -6.36 -4.64 -5.57
N LEU A 13 -5.61 -5.40 -4.77
CA LEU A 13 -5.52 -6.85 -4.88
C LEU A 13 -5.69 -7.49 -3.49
N SER A 14 -6.49 -8.55 -3.39
CA SER A 14 -6.69 -9.26 -2.13
C SER A 14 -6.73 -10.78 -2.26
N GLN A 15 -6.44 -11.49 -1.18
CA GLN A 15 -6.56 -12.94 -1.13
C GLN A 15 -8.02 -13.42 -1.04
N THR A 16 -8.87 -12.71 -0.30
CA THR A 16 -10.19 -13.26 0.11
C THR A 16 -11.39 -12.48 -0.42
N SER A 17 -11.44 -11.16 -0.23
CA SER A 17 -12.49 -10.31 -0.79
C SER A 17 -12.08 -8.84 -0.85
N ILE A 18 -12.84 -8.06 -1.62
CA ILE A 18 -12.79 -6.59 -1.63
C ILE A 18 -14.18 -6.07 -1.28
N THR A 19 -14.28 -5.17 -0.31
CA THR A 19 -15.54 -4.51 0.04
C THR A 19 -15.36 -3.01 -0.02
N ASN A 20 -16.25 -2.33 -0.76
CA ASN A 20 -16.30 -0.89 -0.86
C ASN A 20 -17.64 -0.33 -0.34
N THR A 21 -17.57 0.81 0.34
CA THR A 21 -18.72 1.68 0.66
C THR A 21 -18.53 3.03 -0.01
N GLY A 22 -19.61 3.64 -0.51
CA GLY A 22 -19.55 4.99 -1.08
C GLY A 22 -18.75 5.11 -2.40
N PRO A 23 -18.61 6.33 -2.94
CA PRO A 23 -18.05 6.56 -4.27
C PRO A 23 -16.52 6.54 -4.25
N THR A 24 -15.95 5.34 -4.17
CA THR A 24 -14.51 5.11 -4.35
C THR A 24 -14.12 5.19 -5.83
N SER A 25 -12.95 5.73 -6.16
CA SER A 25 -12.39 5.76 -7.51
C SER A 25 -11.00 5.12 -7.53
N ILE A 26 -10.82 4.10 -8.36
CA ILE A 26 -9.54 3.39 -8.52
C ILE A 26 -9.06 3.54 -9.96
N THR A 27 -7.83 4.02 -10.17
CA THR A 27 -7.15 3.81 -11.46
C THR A 27 -6.43 2.47 -11.43
N GLY A 28 -6.58 1.67 -12.47
CA GLY A 28 -6.00 0.33 -12.57
C GLY A 28 -6.98 -0.80 -12.29
N ASP A 29 -6.44 -2.02 -12.24
CA ASP A 29 -7.19 -3.25 -12.05
C ASP A 29 -7.61 -3.43 -10.59
N ILE A 30 -8.71 -4.16 -10.40
CA ILE A 30 -9.12 -4.65 -9.08
C ILE A 30 -9.20 -6.17 -9.12
N GLY A 31 -8.77 -6.85 -8.06
CA GLY A 31 -8.86 -8.29 -8.05
C GLY A 31 -8.83 -8.97 -6.70
N THR A 32 -9.47 -10.14 -6.65
CA THR A 32 -9.39 -11.01 -5.50
C THR A 32 -9.20 -12.46 -5.91
N ALA A 33 -8.34 -13.20 -5.20
CA ALA A 33 -8.23 -14.65 -5.35
C ALA A 33 -9.41 -15.41 -4.70
N GLY A 34 -10.24 -14.71 -3.93
CA GLY A 34 -11.47 -15.25 -3.39
C GLY A 34 -12.64 -15.14 -4.36
N THR A 35 -13.83 -14.85 -3.83
CA THR A 35 -15.08 -14.99 -4.59
C THR A 35 -15.91 -13.72 -4.70
N SER A 36 -15.53 -12.63 -4.03
CA SER A 36 -16.36 -11.43 -3.99
C SER A 36 -15.59 -10.12 -4.02
N ILE A 37 -16.05 -9.25 -4.91
CA ILE A 37 -15.77 -7.82 -4.96
C ILE A 37 -17.14 -7.14 -4.86
N ILE A 38 -17.34 -6.33 -3.82
CA ILE A 38 -18.64 -5.74 -3.49
C ILE A 38 -18.49 -4.21 -3.39
N GLY A 39 -19.52 -3.48 -3.83
CA GLY A 39 -19.57 -2.02 -3.73
C GLY A 39 -19.07 -1.27 -4.97
N PHE A 40 -18.98 -1.95 -6.12
CA PHE A 40 -18.71 -1.38 -7.43
C PHE A 40 -19.86 -1.75 -8.37
N PRO A 41 -20.92 -0.93 -8.50
CA PRO A 41 -21.12 0.46 -8.01
C PRO A 41 -21.51 0.60 -6.51
N PRO A 42 -21.42 1.82 -5.90
CA PRO A 42 -21.12 3.11 -6.53
C PRO A 42 -19.62 3.39 -6.72
N GLY A 43 -18.74 2.53 -6.20
CA GLY A 43 -17.33 2.60 -6.54
C GLY A 43 -17.12 2.41 -8.04
N VAL A 44 -16.05 3.00 -8.57
CA VAL A 44 -15.65 2.90 -9.97
C VAL A 44 -14.17 2.55 -10.08
N TYR A 45 -13.82 1.86 -11.17
CA TYR A 45 -12.44 1.54 -11.51
C TYR A 45 -12.23 1.70 -13.02
N THR A 46 -11.00 1.98 -13.46
CA THR A 46 -10.68 2.15 -14.89
C THR A 46 -10.10 0.91 -15.56
N GLY A 47 -9.60 -0.05 -14.79
CA GLY A 47 -9.01 -1.29 -15.28
C GLY A 47 -10.02 -2.43 -15.42
N THR A 48 -9.53 -3.66 -15.25
CA THR A 48 -10.31 -4.89 -15.33
C THR A 48 -10.56 -5.45 -13.92
N GLU A 49 -11.72 -6.08 -13.75
CA GLU A 49 -12.01 -6.86 -12.54
C GLU A 49 -11.58 -8.32 -12.72
N PHE A 50 -10.82 -8.85 -11.76
CA PHE A 50 -10.34 -10.23 -11.76
C PHE A 50 -10.79 -10.96 -10.49
N ILE A 51 -11.41 -12.14 -10.64
CA ILE A 51 -11.87 -12.95 -9.50
C ILE A 51 -11.33 -14.38 -9.59
N GLY A 52 -11.00 -14.95 -8.43
CA GLY A 52 -10.58 -16.34 -8.29
C GLY A 52 -9.24 -16.60 -8.96
N GLY A 53 -9.16 -17.69 -9.74
CA GLY A 53 -7.89 -18.15 -10.32
C GLY A 53 -7.17 -17.14 -11.23
N GLN A 54 -7.88 -16.13 -11.75
CA GLN A 54 -7.29 -15.10 -12.62
C GLN A 54 -6.27 -14.21 -11.89
N THR A 55 -6.35 -14.07 -10.57
CA THR A 55 -5.42 -13.25 -9.78
C THR A 55 -4.24 -14.03 -9.21
N THR A 56 -4.13 -15.34 -9.51
CA THR A 56 -3.12 -16.22 -8.91
C THR A 56 -1.69 -15.71 -9.14
N ASN A 57 -1.38 -15.31 -10.39
CA ASN A 57 -0.05 -14.81 -10.72
C ASN A 57 0.25 -13.48 -10.02
N ALA A 58 -0.68 -12.52 -10.07
CA ALA A 58 -0.51 -11.23 -9.42
C ALA A 58 -0.32 -11.37 -7.89
N LEU A 59 -1.07 -12.27 -7.25
CA LEU A 59 -0.93 -12.47 -5.81
C LEU A 59 0.39 -13.19 -5.45
N SER A 60 0.82 -14.14 -6.28
CA SER A 60 2.13 -14.79 -6.14
C SER A 60 3.27 -13.79 -6.30
N ASP A 61 3.19 -12.90 -7.30
CA ASP A 61 4.19 -11.88 -7.56
C ASP A 61 4.25 -10.87 -6.40
N ALA A 62 3.11 -10.35 -5.94
CA ALA A 62 3.04 -9.47 -4.78
C ALA A 62 3.60 -10.16 -3.50
N THR A 63 3.33 -11.45 -3.32
CA THR A 63 3.90 -12.22 -2.21
C THR A 63 5.42 -12.37 -2.34
N SER A 64 5.93 -12.58 -3.55
CA SER A 64 7.38 -12.60 -3.82
C SER A 64 8.01 -11.25 -3.50
N THR A 65 7.40 -10.14 -3.96
CA THR A 65 7.85 -8.77 -3.66
C THR A 65 7.90 -8.53 -2.15
N TYR A 66 6.89 -8.96 -1.40
CA TYR A 66 6.89 -8.88 0.06
C TYR A 66 8.06 -9.65 0.68
N ASN A 67 8.31 -10.88 0.23
CA ASN A 67 9.41 -11.71 0.72
C ASN A 67 10.78 -11.10 0.41
N ASP A 68 10.96 -10.52 -0.77
CA ASP A 68 12.17 -9.80 -1.15
C ASP A 68 12.38 -8.57 -0.25
N LEU A 69 11.31 -7.80 0.00
CA LEU A 69 11.34 -6.63 0.87
C LEU A 69 11.75 -6.99 2.29
N VAL A 70 11.13 -7.99 2.92
CA VAL A 70 11.49 -8.41 4.29
C VAL A 70 12.85 -9.11 4.37
N GLY A 71 13.35 -9.63 3.24
CA GLY A 71 14.69 -10.21 3.10
C GLY A 71 15.83 -9.19 2.97
N LEU A 72 15.53 -7.91 2.75
CA LEU A 72 16.55 -6.86 2.69
C LEU A 72 17.30 -6.74 4.02
N SER A 73 18.63 -6.72 3.95
CA SER A 73 19.50 -6.52 5.11
C SER A 73 19.93 -5.07 5.26
N GLY A 74 20.40 -4.69 6.46
CA GLY A 74 20.94 -3.34 6.70
C GLY A 74 19.91 -2.23 6.84
N GLY A 75 18.64 -2.57 7.08
CA GLY A 75 17.59 -1.57 7.34
C GLY A 75 17.86 -0.74 8.59
N THR A 76 17.63 0.57 8.49
CA THR A 76 17.71 1.49 9.64
C THR A 76 16.56 1.20 10.58
N ILE A 77 16.86 0.80 11.82
CA ILE A 77 15.85 0.50 12.82
C ILE A 77 15.17 1.79 13.27
N LEU A 78 13.85 1.86 13.10
CA LEU A 78 12.99 2.92 13.56
C LEU A 78 12.04 2.37 14.63
N THR A 79 11.53 3.27 15.48
CA THR A 79 10.52 2.95 16.49
C THR A 79 9.48 4.04 16.57
N GLY A 80 8.23 3.67 16.86
CA GLY A 80 7.14 4.63 17.11
C GLY A 80 6.56 5.30 15.86
N ASP A 81 6.35 6.61 15.96
CA ASP A 81 5.62 7.44 15.00
C ASP A 81 6.56 8.12 14.00
N LEU A 82 6.20 8.06 12.71
CA LEU A 82 6.94 8.69 11.60
C LEU A 82 6.47 10.13 11.31
N GLY A 83 5.40 10.60 11.94
CA GLY A 83 4.89 11.95 11.79
C GLY A 83 5.93 13.01 12.15
N GLY A 84 6.12 13.99 11.27
CA GLY A 84 7.11 15.06 11.41
C GLY A 84 8.54 14.67 11.04
N THR A 85 8.77 13.42 10.59
CA THR A 85 10.09 12.97 10.17
C THR A 85 10.32 13.17 8.67
N SER A 86 11.59 13.17 8.28
CA SER A 86 12.04 13.23 6.89
C SER A 86 13.07 12.16 6.65
N LEU A 87 12.77 11.23 5.74
CA LEU A 87 13.59 10.04 5.50
C LEU A 87 14.18 10.10 4.08
N PRO A 88 15.51 10.06 3.91
CA PRO A 88 16.12 9.89 2.59
C PRO A 88 15.81 8.49 2.01
N PRO A 89 16.10 8.23 0.72
CA PRO A 89 16.00 6.90 0.15
C PRO A 89 16.74 5.86 0.99
N GLY A 90 16.13 4.70 1.21
CA GLY A 90 16.73 3.64 2.01
C GLY A 90 15.74 2.59 2.52
N THR A 91 16.30 1.60 3.23
CA THR A 91 15.54 0.56 3.91
C THR A 91 15.37 0.93 5.39
N TYR A 92 14.15 0.81 5.90
CA TYR A 92 13.77 1.15 7.27
C TYR A 92 13.01 -0.02 7.90
N SER A 93 13.34 -0.37 9.14
CA SER A 93 12.75 -1.54 9.80
C SER A 93 12.12 -1.19 11.15
N PHE A 94 10.95 -1.77 11.42
CA PHE A 94 10.26 -1.75 12.70
C PHE A 94 10.06 -3.19 13.16
N SER A 95 10.51 -3.53 14.37
CA SER A 95 10.22 -4.84 14.98
C SER A 95 8.76 -4.98 15.42
N THR A 96 8.04 -3.86 15.50
CA THR A 96 6.65 -3.76 15.96
C THR A 96 5.85 -2.92 14.96
N SER A 97 4.76 -2.29 15.40
CA SER A 97 3.93 -1.43 14.57
C SER A 97 4.62 -0.12 14.23
N ALA A 98 4.27 0.46 13.08
CA ALA A 98 4.57 1.83 12.72
C ALA A 98 3.30 2.68 12.74
N ALA A 99 3.42 3.93 13.19
CA ALA A 99 2.33 4.91 13.17
C ALA A 99 2.72 6.14 12.35
N ILE A 100 1.72 6.85 11.82
CA ILE A 100 1.90 8.14 11.16
C ILE A 100 0.81 9.11 11.66
N THR A 101 1.10 9.94 12.66
CA THR A 101 0.15 10.92 13.23
C THR A 101 0.32 12.34 12.67
N GLY A 102 1.06 12.48 11.57
CA GLY A 102 1.34 13.76 10.92
C GLY A 102 1.84 13.57 9.49
N ILE A 103 2.75 14.43 9.04
CA ILE A 103 3.37 14.29 7.72
C ILE A 103 4.70 13.55 7.85
N LEU A 104 4.83 12.40 7.19
CA LEU A 104 6.11 11.79 6.88
C LEU A 104 6.59 12.31 5.52
N THR A 105 7.80 12.84 5.45
CA THR A 105 8.43 13.25 4.19
C THR A 105 9.42 12.19 3.71
N LEU A 106 9.22 11.70 2.49
CA LEU A 106 10.19 10.88 1.76
C LEU A 106 11.05 11.82 0.92
N ALA A 107 12.25 12.10 1.43
CA ALA A 107 13.12 13.15 0.92
C ALA A 107 13.99 12.64 -0.24
N GLY A 108 13.41 12.62 -1.43
CA GLY A 108 14.11 12.26 -2.66
C GLY A 108 15.21 13.25 -3.04
N THR A 109 16.15 12.74 -3.81
CA THR A 109 17.21 13.50 -4.48
C THR A 109 16.86 13.88 -5.91
N GLY A 110 15.79 13.29 -6.46
CA GLY A 110 15.38 13.40 -7.86
C GLY A 110 16.03 12.35 -8.76
N SER A 111 16.76 11.40 -8.16
CA SER A 111 17.31 10.26 -8.87
C SER A 111 16.21 9.24 -9.16
N ALA A 112 16.26 8.63 -10.35
CA ALA A 112 15.40 7.48 -10.67
C ALA A 112 15.65 6.27 -9.75
N SER A 113 16.80 6.24 -9.05
CA SER A 113 17.15 5.21 -8.07
C SER A 113 16.64 5.51 -6.66
N ASP A 114 15.97 6.64 -6.42
CA ASP A 114 15.38 6.95 -5.13
C ASP A 114 14.30 5.93 -4.82
N ALA A 115 14.49 5.14 -3.75
CA ALA A 115 13.56 4.11 -3.32
C ALA A 115 13.49 4.03 -1.78
N TRP A 116 12.31 3.66 -1.28
CA TRP A 116 12.06 3.49 0.15
C TRP A 116 11.44 2.12 0.40
N TYR A 117 12.06 1.38 1.31
CA TYR A 117 11.60 0.04 1.68
C TYR A 117 11.32 0.01 3.17
N PHE A 118 10.04 -0.04 3.54
CA PHE A 118 9.63 -0.14 4.94
C PHE A 118 9.30 -1.60 5.28
N GLN A 119 10.02 -2.16 6.24
CA GLN A 119 9.80 -3.48 6.82
C GLN A 119 9.13 -3.30 8.19
N ILE A 120 7.83 -3.57 8.29
CA ILE A 120 7.05 -3.34 9.52
C ILE A 120 6.63 -4.68 10.09
N GLY A 121 7.07 -5.01 11.30
CA GLY A 121 6.87 -6.32 11.92
C GLY A 121 5.41 -6.66 12.19
N THR A 122 4.57 -5.67 12.47
CA THR A 122 3.12 -5.88 12.70
C THR A 122 2.26 -4.93 11.86
N SER A 123 1.60 -3.96 12.48
CA SER A 123 0.63 -3.09 11.81
C SER A 123 1.22 -1.75 11.39
N LEU A 124 0.64 -1.19 10.33
CA LEU A 124 0.85 0.19 9.92
C LEU A 124 -0.47 0.96 10.12
N ILE A 125 -0.43 2.06 10.87
CA ILE A 125 -1.62 2.89 11.11
C ILE A 125 -1.32 4.34 10.79
N THR A 126 -2.13 4.96 9.95
CA THR A 126 -2.09 6.41 9.72
C THR A 126 -3.25 7.07 10.46
N ALA A 127 -2.99 8.23 11.08
CA ALA A 127 -4.03 8.98 11.75
C ALA A 127 -4.94 9.69 10.73
N ALA A 128 -6.09 10.19 11.20
CA ALA A 128 -6.95 11.00 10.32
C ALA A 128 -6.21 12.25 9.83
N GLY A 129 -6.29 12.53 8.53
CA GLY A 129 -5.65 13.69 7.89
C GLY A 129 -4.11 13.66 7.86
N SER A 130 -3.47 12.56 8.27
CA SER A 130 -2.01 12.40 8.17
C SER A 130 -1.58 12.18 6.72
N GLY A 131 -0.28 12.17 6.46
CA GLY A 131 0.17 11.83 5.10
C GLY A 131 1.62 11.41 4.96
N VAL A 132 1.87 10.77 3.82
CA VAL A 132 3.21 10.47 3.30
C VAL A 132 3.37 11.32 2.05
N VAL A 133 4.34 12.23 2.07
CA VAL A 133 4.63 13.12 0.95
C VAL A 133 6.00 12.82 0.40
N ILE A 134 6.12 12.83 -0.92
CA ILE A 134 7.40 12.66 -1.60
C ILE A 134 7.88 14.03 -2.05
N SER A 135 9.14 14.36 -1.75
CA SER A 135 9.78 15.59 -2.18
C SER A 135 10.97 15.31 -3.09
N GLY A 136 11.52 16.35 -3.71
CA GLY A 136 12.74 16.25 -4.49
C GLY A 136 12.58 15.58 -5.86
N GLY A 137 11.35 15.32 -6.33
CA GLY A 137 11.08 14.74 -7.64
C GLY A 137 11.16 13.22 -7.72
N ALA A 138 11.27 12.52 -6.58
CA ALA A 138 11.18 11.07 -6.54
C ALA A 138 9.76 10.56 -6.86
N LEU A 139 9.66 9.30 -7.27
CA LEU A 139 8.42 8.68 -7.73
C LEU A 139 7.80 7.79 -6.66
N ALA A 140 6.47 7.81 -6.56
CA ALA A 140 5.72 6.99 -5.62
C ALA A 140 5.78 5.48 -5.93
N CYS A 141 5.99 5.10 -7.19
CA CYS A 141 6.17 3.70 -7.59
C CYS A 141 7.40 3.02 -6.95
N ASN A 142 8.38 3.80 -6.46
CA ASN A 142 9.58 3.29 -5.79
C ASN A 142 9.45 3.21 -4.25
N VAL A 143 8.24 3.40 -3.71
CA VAL A 143 7.99 3.34 -2.27
C VAL A 143 7.22 2.07 -1.95
N TYR A 144 7.75 1.24 -1.05
CA TYR A 144 7.17 -0.05 -0.69
C TYR A 144 7.04 -0.21 0.82
N TRP A 145 5.90 -0.73 1.24
CA TRP A 145 5.54 -0.96 2.64
C TRP A 145 5.20 -2.44 2.84
N ALA A 146 6.17 -3.23 3.30
CA ALA A 146 5.95 -4.60 3.75
C ALA A 146 5.44 -4.57 5.19
N VAL A 147 4.15 -4.88 5.37
CA VAL A 147 3.45 -4.82 6.66
C VAL A 147 3.14 -6.24 7.12
N GLY A 148 3.72 -6.67 8.24
CA GLY A 148 3.65 -8.05 8.72
C GLY A 148 2.24 -8.53 9.05
N THR A 149 1.34 -7.62 9.42
CA THR A 149 -0.08 -7.93 9.61
C THR A 149 -0.96 -7.01 8.76
N SER A 150 -1.66 -6.04 9.37
CA SER A 150 -2.65 -5.22 8.70
C SER A 150 -2.21 -3.75 8.58
N ALA A 151 -2.63 -3.10 7.49
CA ALA A 151 -2.51 -1.67 7.31
C ALA A 151 -3.87 -0.99 7.50
N THR A 152 -3.89 0.16 8.18
CA THR A 152 -5.07 1.00 8.33
C THR A 152 -4.74 2.43 7.94
N LEU A 153 -5.36 2.92 6.86
CA LEU A 153 -5.27 4.31 6.47
C LEU A 153 -6.40 5.10 7.16
N GLY A 154 -6.03 6.07 7.99
CA GLY A 154 -6.95 6.95 8.69
C GLY A 154 -7.79 7.80 7.74
N ALA A 155 -8.95 8.25 8.22
CA ALA A 155 -9.89 9.03 7.42
C ALA A 155 -9.23 10.29 6.85
N GLY A 156 -9.42 10.55 5.56
CA GLY A 156 -8.83 11.71 4.89
C GLY A 156 -7.29 11.73 4.84
N SER A 157 -6.61 10.62 5.15
CA SER A 157 -5.15 10.55 5.02
C SER A 157 -4.70 10.47 3.56
N SER A 158 -3.52 11.00 3.24
CA SER A 158 -2.92 10.90 1.90
C SER A 158 -1.65 10.07 1.95
N PHE A 159 -1.65 8.91 1.31
CA PHE A 159 -0.58 7.93 1.38
C PHE A 159 0.13 7.75 0.04
N SER A 160 1.42 7.47 0.07
CA SER A 160 2.24 7.22 -1.12
C SER A 160 3.02 5.92 -0.99
N GLY A 161 2.96 5.11 -2.06
CA GLY A 161 3.65 3.84 -2.17
C GLY A 161 2.73 2.62 -2.20
N ASN A 162 3.35 1.48 -2.42
CA ASN A 162 2.71 0.17 -2.54
C ASN A 162 2.67 -0.52 -1.17
N ILE A 163 1.47 -0.83 -0.69
CA ILE A 163 1.26 -1.50 0.61
C ILE A 163 1.09 -2.99 0.36
N LEU A 164 2.03 -3.79 0.85
CA LEU A 164 1.96 -5.25 0.86
C LEU A 164 1.74 -5.73 2.30
N ALA A 165 0.50 -6.04 2.63
CA ALA A 165 0.10 -6.42 3.98
C ALA A 165 -0.10 -7.93 4.07
N GLY A 166 0.54 -8.56 5.06
CA GLY A 166 0.41 -9.99 5.37
C GLY A 166 -0.99 -10.39 5.84
N ALA A 167 -1.87 -9.44 6.14
CA ALA A 167 -3.27 -9.69 6.46
C ALA A 167 -4.18 -8.70 5.72
N SER A 168 -4.90 -7.83 6.42
CA SER A 168 -5.94 -6.97 5.84
C SER A 168 -5.44 -5.54 5.57
N ILE A 169 -6.08 -4.87 4.63
CA ILE A 169 -5.92 -3.42 4.43
C ILE A 169 -7.28 -2.76 4.61
N THR A 170 -7.34 -1.76 5.50
CA THR A 170 -8.51 -0.91 5.68
C THR A 170 -8.20 0.51 5.28
N MET A 171 -8.94 1.05 4.32
CA MET A 171 -8.90 2.45 3.94
C MET A 171 -10.16 3.12 4.48
N ASN A 172 -10.02 3.94 5.52
CA ASN A 172 -11.14 4.68 6.08
C ASN A 172 -11.61 5.79 5.14
N THR A 173 -12.78 6.35 5.43
CA THR A 173 -13.48 7.35 4.61
C THR A 173 -12.52 8.41 4.04
N ALA A 174 -12.56 8.58 2.72
CA ALA A 174 -11.82 9.64 2.01
C ALA A 174 -10.28 9.57 2.11
N ALA A 175 -9.69 8.46 2.57
CA ALA A 175 -8.26 8.24 2.41
C ALA A 175 -7.89 8.15 0.91
N VAL A 176 -6.72 8.68 0.57
CA VAL A 176 -6.13 8.69 -0.77
C VAL A 176 -4.87 7.85 -0.74
N LEU A 177 -4.72 6.94 -1.72
CA LEU A 177 -3.52 6.13 -1.91
C LEU A 177 -2.95 6.40 -3.32
N ASN A 178 -1.72 6.89 -3.39
CA ASN A 178 -0.95 6.98 -4.63
C ASN A 178 0.03 5.81 -4.66
N GLY A 179 -0.42 4.69 -5.23
CA GLY A 179 0.22 3.38 -5.22
C GLY A 179 -0.84 2.27 -5.25
N GLY A 180 -0.46 1.05 -4.88
CA GLY A 180 -1.36 -0.11 -4.80
C GLY A 180 -1.58 -0.64 -3.37
N ALA A 181 -2.76 -1.23 -3.13
CA ALA A 181 -3.11 -1.92 -1.88
C ALA A 181 -3.20 -3.43 -2.12
N PHE A 182 -2.24 -4.19 -1.57
CA PHE A 182 -2.09 -5.64 -1.73
C PHE A 182 -2.28 -6.35 -0.38
N ALA A 183 -3.46 -6.93 -0.14
CA ALA A 183 -3.76 -7.73 1.05
C ALA A 183 -3.49 -9.21 0.77
N LEU A 184 -2.33 -9.70 1.20
CA LEU A 184 -1.75 -10.97 0.76
C LEU A 184 -2.44 -12.21 1.33
N GLU A 185 -3.08 -12.10 2.50
CA GLU A 185 -3.77 -13.23 3.14
C GLU A 185 -5.23 -12.95 3.53
N ALA A 186 -5.67 -11.68 3.46
CA ALA A 186 -7.02 -11.30 3.89
C ALA A 186 -7.73 -10.37 2.89
N THR A 187 -8.49 -9.41 3.42
CA THR A 187 -9.42 -8.56 2.68
C THR A 187 -8.89 -7.14 2.51
N VAL A 188 -9.43 -6.44 1.52
CA VAL A 188 -9.36 -4.97 1.43
C VAL A 188 -10.74 -4.38 1.69
N THR A 189 -10.82 -3.43 2.63
CA THR A 189 -12.05 -2.67 2.93
C THR A 189 -11.83 -1.19 2.65
N MET A 190 -12.77 -0.57 1.93
CA MET A 190 -12.70 0.82 1.47
C MET A 190 -14.00 1.57 1.76
N ASP A 191 -13.88 2.89 1.94
CA ASP A 191 -14.98 3.83 2.03
C ASP A 191 -14.61 5.16 1.33
N THR A 192 -15.29 5.47 0.22
CA THR A 192 -15.19 6.77 -0.46
C THR A 192 -13.75 7.20 -0.75
N ASN A 193 -12.91 6.27 -1.20
CA ASN A 193 -11.46 6.45 -1.35
C ASN A 193 -11.04 6.84 -2.77
N VAL A 194 -9.80 7.31 -2.91
CA VAL A 194 -9.13 7.44 -4.21
C VAL A 194 -7.88 6.58 -4.20
N VAL A 195 -7.72 5.70 -5.20
CA VAL A 195 -6.50 4.92 -5.42
C VAL A 195 -5.95 5.26 -6.80
N ASN A 196 -4.72 5.75 -6.86
CA ASN A 196 -4.03 6.10 -8.09
C ASN A 196 -2.82 5.19 -8.29
N VAL A 197 -2.92 4.16 -9.13
CA VAL A 197 -1.77 3.33 -9.54
C VAL A 197 -0.67 4.22 -10.15
N GLN A 198 0.59 3.90 -9.83
CA GLN A 198 1.79 4.68 -10.17
C GLN A 198 2.74 3.89 -11.06
#